data_AF-A0A285M5R8-F1
#
_entry.id   AF-A0A285M5R8-F1
#
_cell.length_a   1.000
_cell.length_b   1.000
_cell.length_c   1.000
_cell.angle_alpha   90.00
_cell.angle_beta   90.00
_cell.angle_gamma   90.00
#
_symmetry.space_group_name_H-M   'P 1'
#
loop_
_entity.id
_entity.type
_entity.pdbx_description
1 polymer ?
#
loop_
_entity_poly.entity_id
_entity_poly.type
_entity_poly.pdbx_seq_one_letter_code
_entity_poly.pdbx_strand_id
1 'polypeptide(L)'
;MGFDEDRGAAHSIRPACLEDACALSALSIEVWLHTYCRPAIPRIFAAYALEAFGEAAIRDRINDPHHHLLVEWVDYAGESALRGYLAWSDTSSPPLPDCPTCEIVTLYVRERHKGLGIGSALLEASYQAMREAGHVATYLTPNS
;
A
#
# COMPACT_ATOMS: atom_id res chain seq x y z
N MET A 1 -5.03 -18.49 22.16
CA MET A 1 -6.27 -18.17 22.87
C MET A 1 -6.30 -16.65 22.95
N GLY A 2 -7.27 -16.00 22.28
CA GLY A 2 -7.43 -14.54 22.24
C GLY A 2 -6.83 -13.82 21.03
N PHE A 3 -7.44 -13.96 19.84
CA PHE A 3 -7.30 -13.00 18.73
C PHE A 3 -8.70 -12.44 18.42
N ASP A 4 -9.29 -11.71 19.37
CA ASP A 4 -10.59 -11.04 19.14
C ASP A 4 -10.72 -9.78 20.02
N GLU A 5 -9.69 -8.94 20.05
CA GLU A 5 -9.69 -7.65 20.78
C GLU A 5 -9.40 -6.42 19.90
N ASP A 6 -9.29 -6.54 18.57
CA ASP A 6 -8.81 -5.43 17.72
C ASP A 6 -9.91 -4.74 16.88
N ARG A 7 -11.20 -5.08 17.05
CA ARG A 7 -12.30 -4.49 16.24
C ARG A 7 -12.68 -3.04 16.61
N GLY A 8 -11.90 -2.40 17.49
CA GLY A 8 -12.09 -1.01 17.91
C GLY A 8 -10.78 -0.23 18.14
N ALA A 9 -9.64 -0.77 17.72
CA ALA A 9 -8.36 -0.09 17.91
C ALA A 9 -8.19 1.09 16.95
N ALA A 10 -7.65 2.20 17.45
CA ALA A 10 -7.24 3.31 16.62
C ALA A 10 -6.09 2.87 15.71
N HIS A 11 -6.25 3.03 14.39
CA HIS A 11 -5.19 2.74 13.42
C HIS A 11 -4.15 3.87 13.43
N SER A 12 -2.88 3.49 13.55
CA SER A 12 -1.76 4.45 13.49
C SER A 12 -1.28 4.55 12.04
N ILE A 13 -1.64 5.64 11.38
CA ILE A 13 -1.32 5.89 9.97
C ILE A 13 -0.42 7.11 9.86
N ARG A 14 0.61 7.01 9.02
CA ARG A 14 1.54 8.11 8.70
C ARG A 14 2.06 8.00 7.27
N PRO A 15 2.62 9.07 6.69
CA PRO A 15 3.44 8.96 5.50
C PRO A 15 4.60 7.97 5.70
N ALA A 16 4.91 7.23 4.64
CA ALA A 16 6.10 6.39 4.59
C ALA A 16 7.37 7.25 4.61
N CYS A 17 8.43 6.74 5.23
CA CYS A 17 9.78 7.30 5.17
C CYS A 17 10.76 6.27 4.61
N LEU A 18 11.99 6.68 4.33
CA LEU A 18 13.01 5.80 3.73
C LEU A 18 13.36 4.57 4.59
N GLU A 19 13.17 4.65 5.92
CA GLU A 19 13.38 3.52 6.83
C GLU A 19 12.33 2.40 6.62
N ASP A 20 11.15 2.75 6.11
CA ASP A 20 10.08 1.79 5.82
C ASP A 20 10.36 0.95 4.56
N ALA A 21 11.33 1.35 3.72
CA ALA A 21 11.48 0.81 2.37
C ALA A 21 11.67 -0.72 2.32
N CYS A 22 12.47 -1.27 3.24
CA CYS A 22 12.70 -2.71 3.32
C CYS A 22 11.42 -3.45 3.76
N ALA A 23 10.72 -2.93 4.77
CA ALA A 23 9.46 -3.52 5.26
C ALA A 23 8.34 -3.42 4.21
N LEU A 24 8.22 -2.30 3.49
CA LEU A 24 7.30 -2.09 2.38
C LEU A 24 7.59 -3.04 1.22
N SER A 25 8.86 -3.25 0.87
CA SER A 25 9.29 -4.22 -0.15
C SER A 25 8.84 -5.64 0.23
N ALA A 26 9.17 -6.09 1.45
CA ALA A 26 8.78 -7.42 1.93
C ALA A 26 7.24 -7.60 1.96
N LEU A 27 6.50 -6.62 2.47
CA LEU A 27 5.04 -6.65 2.56
C LEU A 27 4.41 -6.67 1.16
N SER A 28 4.90 -5.86 0.22
CA SER A 28 4.38 -5.81 -1.15
C SER A 28 4.57 -7.13 -1.88
N ILE A 29 5.77 -7.73 -1.77
CA ILE A 29 6.07 -9.02 -2.36
C ILE A 29 5.19 -10.12 -1.75
N GLU A 30 5.04 -10.14 -0.42
CA GLU A 30 4.16 -11.09 0.27
C GLU A 30 2.71 -11.01 -0.24
N VAL A 31 2.13 -9.81 -0.26
CA VAL A 31 0.73 -9.63 -0.65
C VAL A 31 0.53 -9.90 -2.14
N TRP A 32 1.44 -9.46 -3.00
CA TRP A 32 1.36 -9.66 -4.45
C TRP A 32 1.49 -11.14 -4.81
N LEU A 33 2.50 -11.84 -4.27
CA LEU A 33 2.66 -13.29 -4.50
C LEU A 33 1.48 -14.09 -3.95
N HIS A 34 0.97 -13.74 -2.76
CA HIS A 34 -0.23 -14.39 -2.22
C HIS A 34 -1.45 -14.19 -3.13
N THR A 35 -1.56 -13.04 -3.80
CA THR A 35 -2.68 -12.73 -4.70
C THR A 35 -2.59 -13.49 -6.02
N TYR A 36 -1.42 -13.54 -6.67
CA TYR A 36 -1.26 -14.06 -8.04
C TYR A 36 -0.62 -15.44 -8.16
N CYS A 37 0.08 -15.93 -7.12
CA CYS A 37 0.86 -17.17 -7.16
C CYS A 37 0.31 -18.23 -6.19
N ARG A 38 -0.83 -18.85 -6.51
CA ARG A 38 -1.48 -19.84 -5.62
C ARG A 38 -0.78 -21.22 -5.58
N PRO A 39 -0.54 -21.92 -6.70
CA PRO A 39 0.04 -23.26 -6.65
C PRO A 39 1.58 -23.25 -6.62
N ALA A 40 2.21 -22.24 -7.22
CA ALA A 40 3.66 -22.10 -7.35
C ALA A 40 4.00 -20.66 -7.79
N ILE A 41 5.28 -20.31 -7.79
CA ILE A 41 5.79 -19.01 -8.26
C ILE A 41 6.49 -19.18 -9.61
N PRO A 42 5.87 -18.77 -10.74
CA PRO A 42 6.54 -18.75 -12.03
C PRO A 42 7.71 -17.76 -12.04
N ARG A 43 8.78 -18.08 -12.79
CA ARG A 43 9.96 -17.19 -12.93
C ARG A 43 9.59 -15.77 -13.36
N ILE A 44 8.62 -15.61 -14.27
CA ILE A 44 8.17 -14.30 -14.75
C ILE A 44 7.51 -13.47 -13.65
N PHE A 45 6.73 -14.10 -12.76
CA PHE A 45 6.09 -13.44 -11.63
C PHE A 45 7.09 -13.12 -10.52
N ALA A 46 8.06 -14.00 -10.27
CA ALA A 46 9.17 -13.71 -9.36
C ALA A 46 10.00 -12.51 -9.83
N ALA A 47 10.37 -12.48 -11.13
CA ALA A 47 11.12 -11.38 -11.72
C ALA A 47 10.36 -10.05 -11.60
N TYR A 48 9.08 -10.04 -11.99
CA TYR A 48 8.24 -8.86 -11.86
C TYR A 48 8.13 -8.38 -10.40
N ALA A 49 7.87 -9.28 -9.45
CA ALA A 49 7.73 -8.90 -8.05
C ALA A 49 9.01 -8.27 -7.48
N LEU A 50 10.18 -8.82 -7.83
CA LEU A 50 11.47 -8.29 -7.38
C LEU A 50 11.81 -6.95 -8.03
N GLU A 51 11.48 -6.77 -9.31
CA GLU A 51 11.69 -5.52 -10.04
C GLU A 51 10.74 -4.43 -9.55
N ALA A 52 9.44 -4.73 -9.48
CA ALA A 52 8.40 -3.77 -9.14
C ALA A 52 8.39 -3.41 -7.65
N PHE A 53 8.79 -4.32 -6.75
CA PHE A 53 8.66 -4.12 -5.31
C PHE A 53 9.97 -4.24 -4.52
N GLY A 54 11.10 -4.41 -5.20
CA GLY A 54 12.40 -4.40 -4.53
C GLY A 54 12.67 -3.09 -3.79
N GLU A 55 13.55 -3.13 -2.79
CA GLU A 55 13.82 -1.98 -1.91
C GLU A 55 14.19 -0.71 -2.70
N ALA A 56 15.04 -0.83 -3.73
CA ALA A 56 15.42 0.31 -4.56
C ALA A 56 14.20 0.98 -5.23
N ALA A 57 13.32 0.19 -5.85
CA ALA A 57 12.09 0.70 -6.48
C ALA A 57 11.14 1.36 -5.47
N ILE A 58 11.06 0.80 -4.25
CA ILE A 58 10.27 1.42 -3.17
C ILE A 58 10.89 2.74 -2.72
N ARG A 59 12.21 2.83 -2.56
CA ARG A 59 12.91 4.08 -2.21
C ARG A 59 12.70 5.15 -3.27
N ASP A 60 12.76 4.77 -4.54
CA ASP A 60 12.50 5.69 -5.66
C ASP A 60 11.07 6.24 -5.57
N ARG A 61 10.08 5.39 -5.29
CA ARG A 61 8.69 5.83 -5.07
C ARG A 61 8.50 6.72 -3.85
N ILE A 62 9.21 6.45 -2.75
CA ILE A 62 9.13 7.30 -1.55
C ILE A 62 9.72 8.69 -1.81
N ASN A 63 10.74 8.79 -2.68
CA ASN A 63 11.39 10.05 -3.03
C ASN A 63 10.69 10.81 -4.17
N ASP A 64 9.80 10.17 -4.91
CA ASP A 64 9.07 10.79 -6.00
C ASP A 64 7.97 11.70 -5.44
N PRO A 65 8.00 13.02 -5.72
CA PRO A 65 7.01 13.97 -5.20
C PRO A 65 5.58 13.70 -5.72
N HIS A 66 5.42 12.91 -6.79
CA HIS A 66 4.15 12.53 -7.39
C HIS A 66 3.65 11.16 -6.94
N HIS A 67 4.35 10.52 -6.00
CA HIS A 67 3.95 9.26 -5.38
C HIS A 67 3.86 9.41 -3.87
N HIS A 68 2.70 9.08 -3.34
CA HIS A 68 2.39 9.27 -1.93
C HIS A 68 2.05 7.92 -1.29
N LEU A 69 2.82 7.53 -0.29
CA LEU A 69 2.64 6.27 0.43
C LEU A 69 2.21 6.55 1.87
N LEU A 70 1.07 6.00 2.27
CA LEU A 70 0.61 5.98 3.66
C LEU A 70 0.75 4.56 4.21
N VAL A 71 1.35 4.42 5.39
CA VAL A 71 1.56 3.13 6.05
C VAL A 71 0.73 3.05 7.34
N GLU A 72 0.16 1.88 7.59
CA GLU A 72 -0.40 1.52 8.89
C GLU A 72 0.63 0.70 9.65
N TRP A 73 0.94 1.13 10.87
CA TRP A 73 2.04 0.58 11.65
C TRP A 73 1.66 0.34 13.11
N VAL A 74 2.42 -0.53 13.75
CA VAL A 74 2.36 -0.83 15.18
C VAL A 74 3.77 -0.91 15.76
N ASP A 75 3.93 -0.70 17.06
CA ASP A 75 5.18 -1.04 17.74
C ASP A 75 5.29 -2.58 17.82
N TYR A 76 6.38 -3.12 17.31
CA TYR A 76 6.69 -4.54 17.42
C TYR A 76 8.19 -4.74 17.44
N ALA A 77 8.67 -5.50 18.45
CA ALA A 77 10.09 -5.73 18.68
C ALA A 77 10.93 -4.44 18.81
N GLY A 78 10.32 -3.34 19.27
CA GLY A 78 10.99 -2.03 19.41
C GLY A 78 11.14 -1.26 18.09
N GLU A 79 10.44 -1.67 17.02
CA GLU A 79 10.46 -1.03 15.71
C GLU A 79 9.05 -0.71 15.22
N SER A 80 8.95 0.22 14.26
CA SER A 80 7.71 0.54 13.54
C SER A 80 7.43 -0.57 12.51
N ALA A 81 6.60 -1.54 12.87
CA ALA A 81 6.28 -2.67 12.00
C ALA A 81 4.99 -2.42 11.21
N LEU A 82 5.02 -2.70 9.91
CA LEU A 82 3.93 -2.38 8.99
C LEU A 82 2.93 -3.53 8.86
N ARG A 83 1.62 -3.21 8.89
CA ARG A 83 0.54 -4.17 8.65
C ARG A 83 -0.14 -4.00 7.29
N GLY A 84 -0.04 -2.80 6.71
CA GLY A 84 -0.55 -2.48 5.38
C GLY A 84 -0.10 -1.09 4.92
N TYR A 85 -0.32 -0.80 3.64
CA TYR A 85 -0.08 0.52 3.07
C TYR A 85 -1.04 0.81 1.90
N LEU A 86 -1.16 2.09 1.59
CA LEU A 86 -1.81 2.60 0.38
C LEU A 86 -0.85 3.54 -0.34
N ALA A 87 -0.72 3.37 -1.65
CA ALA A 87 0.01 4.27 -2.52
C ALA A 87 -0.96 4.94 -3.51
N TRP A 88 -0.80 6.25 -3.68
CA TRP A 88 -1.52 7.02 -4.70
C TRP A 88 -0.57 7.95 -5.47
N SER A 89 -0.98 8.33 -6.67
CA SER A 89 -0.20 9.22 -7.55
C SER A 89 -1.10 10.23 -8.25
N ASP A 90 -0.63 11.47 -8.38
CA ASP A 90 -1.34 12.59 -9.01
C ASP A 90 -1.05 12.76 -10.51
N THR A 91 -0.11 11.97 -11.05
CA THR A 91 0.35 12.01 -12.45
C THR A 91 0.03 10.73 -13.23
N SER A 92 -0.86 9.89 -12.69
CA SER A 92 -1.24 8.65 -13.36
C SER A 92 -2.03 8.91 -14.64
N SER A 93 -1.80 8.06 -15.65
CA SER A 93 -2.49 8.15 -16.94
C SER A 93 -3.81 7.40 -16.87
N PRO A 94 -4.96 8.10 -16.87
CA PRO A 94 -6.24 7.44 -16.71
C PRO A 94 -6.60 6.54 -17.90
N PRO A 95 -7.35 5.45 -17.67
CA PRO A 95 -7.76 4.54 -18.73
C PRO A 95 -8.90 5.08 -19.61
N LEU A 96 -9.61 6.11 -19.15
CA LEU A 96 -10.75 6.71 -19.83
C LEU A 96 -10.59 8.24 -19.94
N PRO A 97 -11.08 8.86 -21.02
CA PRO A 97 -11.27 10.30 -21.08
C PRO A 97 -12.11 10.79 -19.89
N ASP A 98 -11.81 11.98 -19.38
CA ASP A 98 -12.52 12.65 -18.27
C ASP A 98 -12.38 12.00 -16.87
N CYS A 99 -11.49 11.02 -16.72
CA CYS A 99 -11.13 10.48 -15.41
C CYS A 99 -10.15 11.42 -14.67
N PRO A 100 -10.20 11.53 -13.33
CA PRO A 100 -9.22 12.30 -12.56
C PRO A 100 -7.78 11.78 -12.80
N THR A 101 -6.78 12.64 -12.61
CA THR A 101 -5.36 12.23 -12.71
C THR A 101 -4.84 11.53 -11.45
N CYS A 102 -5.59 11.64 -10.35
CA CYS A 102 -5.28 10.98 -9.09
C CYS A 102 -5.72 9.52 -9.13
N GLU A 103 -4.77 8.60 -8.95
CA GLU A 103 -5.00 7.16 -8.91
C GLU A 103 -4.57 6.58 -7.55
N ILE A 104 -5.41 5.71 -6.98
CA ILE A 104 -4.98 4.74 -5.97
C ILE A 104 -4.27 3.60 -6.70
N VAL A 105 -2.93 3.66 -6.71
CA VAL A 105 -2.07 2.71 -7.41
C VAL A 105 -1.98 1.39 -6.67
N THR A 106 -2.02 1.41 -5.33
CA THR A 106 -1.92 0.18 -4.53
C THR A 106 -2.63 0.33 -3.20
N LEU A 107 -3.35 -0.72 -2.78
CA LEU A 107 -3.83 -0.87 -1.41
C LEU A 107 -3.55 -2.31 -0.97
N TYR A 108 -2.53 -2.50 -0.15
CA TYR A 108 -2.11 -3.81 0.34
C TYR A 108 -2.19 -3.91 1.86
N VAL A 109 -2.86 -4.97 2.32
CA VAL A 109 -2.95 -5.35 3.73
C VAL A 109 -2.57 -6.83 3.81
N ARG A 110 -1.73 -7.19 4.78
CA ARG A 110 -1.34 -8.59 4.97
C ARG A 110 -2.56 -9.47 5.22
N GLU A 111 -2.57 -10.67 4.65
CA GLU A 111 -3.71 -11.60 4.70
C GLU A 111 -4.21 -11.83 6.13
N ARG A 112 -3.29 -12.10 7.05
CA ARG A 112 -3.57 -12.33 8.48
C ARG A 112 -4.12 -11.13 9.25
N HIS A 113 -4.12 -9.94 8.64
CA HIS A 113 -4.68 -8.72 9.23
C HIS A 113 -5.91 -8.22 8.46
N LYS A 114 -6.45 -9.01 7.52
CA LYS A 114 -7.73 -8.71 6.87
C LYS A 114 -8.88 -8.84 7.87
N GLY A 115 -9.93 -8.05 7.66
CA GLY A 115 -11.09 -7.98 8.55
C GLY A 115 -10.89 -7.10 9.79
N LEU A 116 -9.70 -6.51 9.98
CA LEU A 116 -9.38 -5.62 11.11
C LEU A 116 -9.62 -4.13 10.83
N GLY A 117 -10.26 -3.75 9.72
CA GLY A 117 -10.51 -2.34 9.38
C GLY A 117 -9.31 -1.55 8.83
N ILE A 118 -8.10 -2.11 8.82
CA ILE A 118 -6.87 -1.45 8.34
C ILE A 118 -7.01 -0.86 6.93
N GLY A 119 -7.55 -1.65 5.98
CA GLY A 119 -7.72 -1.20 4.60
C GLY A 119 -8.66 0.00 4.49
N SER A 120 -9.76 0.00 5.25
CA SER A 120 -10.69 1.12 5.30
C SER A 120 -10.04 2.36 5.92
N ALA A 121 -9.26 2.19 6.99
CA ALA A 121 -8.56 3.31 7.63
C ALA A 121 -7.51 3.94 6.71
N LEU A 122 -6.75 3.12 5.98
CA LEU A 122 -5.80 3.59 4.96
C LEU A 122 -6.52 4.34 3.83
N LEU A 123 -7.65 3.84 3.38
CA LEU A 123 -8.45 4.47 2.33
C LEU A 123 -8.96 5.85 2.77
N GLU A 124 -9.56 5.95 3.96
CA GLU A 124 -10.04 7.23 4.50
C GLU A 124 -8.90 8.25 4.69
N ALA A 125 -7.76 7.80 5.23
CA ALA A 125 -6.57 8.65 5.37
C ALA A 125 -6.05 9.13 4.00
N SER A 126 -6.09 8.27 2.98
CA SER A 126 -5.68 8.65 1.62
C SER A 126 -6.61 9.69 1.00
N TYR A 127 -7.93 9.55 1.17
CA TYR A 127 -8.87 10.55 0.67
C TYR A 127 -8.67 11.90 1.35
N GLN A 128 -8.34 11.92 2.64
CA GLN A 128 -8.02 13.15 3.33
C GLN A 128 -6.74 13.79 2.79
N ALA A 129 -5.66 13.02 2.62
CA ALA A 129 -4.41 13.50 2.04
C ALA A 129 -4.60 14.03 0.60
N MET A 130 -5.37 13.32 -0.23
CA MET A 130 -5.71 13.76 -1.59
C MET A 130 -6.46 15.09 -1.60
N ARG A 131 -7.45 15.26 -0.71
CA ARG A 131 -8.20 16.53 -0.59
C ARG A 131 -7.31 17.68 -0.17
N GLU A 132 -6.40 17.46 0.77
CA GLU A 132 -5.41 18.45 1.21
C GLU A 132 -4.44 18.85 0.09
N ALA A 133 -4.11 17.91 -0.80
CA ALA A 133 -3.36 18.15 -2.02
C ALA A 133 -4.19 18.77 -3.17
N GLY A 134 -5.49 19.00 -2.97
CA GLY A 134 -6.38 19.64 -3.95
C GLY A 134 -7.08 18.69 -4.92
N HIS A 135 -7.00 17.37 -4.71
CA HIS A 135 -7.72 16.38 -5.53
C HIS A 135 -9.10 16.09 -4.95
N VAL A 136 -10.14 16.28 -5.77
CA VAL A 136 -11.56 16.09 -5.39
C VAL A 136 -12.16 14.78 -5.86
N ALA A 137 -11.45 14.03 -6.71
CA ALA A 137 -11.84 12.72 -7.21
C ALA A 137 -10.59 11.87 -7.46
N THR A 138 -10.73 10.56 -7.35
CA THR A 138 -9.67 9.58 -7.63
C THR A 138 -10.29 8.38 -8.36
N TYR A 139 -9.46 7.61 -9.04
CA TYR A 139 -9.83 6.30 -9.58
C TYR A 139 -8.89 5.21 -9.06
N LEU A 140 -9.18 3.95 -9.43
CA LEU A 140 -8.28 2.82 -9.26
C LEU A 140 -8.44 1.88 -10.45
N THR A 141 -7.34 1.23 -10.83
CA THR A 141 -7.38 0.15 -11.82
C THR A 141 -7.17 -1.19 -11.11
N PRO A 142 -8.15 -2.11 -11.08
CA PRO A 142 -7.92 -3.43 -10.53
C PRO A 142 -6.99 -4.21 -11.47
N ASN A 143 -5.97 -4.82 -10.91
CA ASN A 143 -5.15 -5.79 -11.64
C ASN A 143 -6.05 -6.94 -12.14
N SER A 144 -6.05 -7.15 -13.46
CA SER A 144 -6.86 -8.16 -14.18
C SER A 144 -6.10 -9.46 -14.41
#